data_AF-A0A087B035-F1
#
_entry.id   AF-A0A087B035-F1
#
_cell.length_a   1.000
_cell.length_b   1.000
_cell.length_c   1.000
_cell.angle_alpha   90.00
_cell.angle_beta   90.00
_cell.angle_gamma   90.00
#
_symmetry.space_group_name_H-M   'P 1'
#
loop_
_entity.id
_entity.type
_entity.pdbx_description
1 polymer ?
#
loop_
_entity_poly.entity_id
_entity_poly.type
_entity_poly.pdbx_seq_one_letter_code
_entity_poly.pdbx_strand_id
1 'polypeptide(L)'
;MASRWTDVERVEQGALPTMLAQAVIAGTALTVGAIACSGFYLSMIGNVAALLPWATIVILIAVAFTYIVGFALLWCAEALTLRANDKLKPWLYGVVGLIGYGVWGMFVMSAMMNTLNQPLNGVVLSNGDVMALTVNYAVFGFIAFLLAQAYAPKIATKKGLTIGLMVVQIVLAIIGIIVLVMMFSALSH
;
A
#
# COMPACT_ATOMS: atom_id res chain seq x y z
N MET A 1 -32.08 26.33 -8.62
CA MET A 1 -32.84 25.13 -9.01
C MET A 1 -32.76 24.14 -7.86
N ALA A 2 -33.90 23.66 -7.36
CA ALA A 2 -34.00 22.83 -6.17
C ALA A 2 -33.50 21.40 -6.46
N SER A 3 -32.65 20.86 -5.57
CA SER A 3 -32.24 19.46 -5.56
C SER A 3 -33.49 18.59 -5.39
N ARG A 4 -33.78 17.77 -6.41
CA ARG A 4 -34.95 16.89 -6.43
C ARG A 4 -34.56 15.59 -5.75
N TRP A 5 -35.27 15.21 -4.69
CA TRP A 5 -35.06 13.98 -3.92
C TRP A 5 -35.32 12.69 -4.73
N THR A 6 -35.66 12.83 -6.00
CA THR A 6 -35.85 11.76 -6.99
C THR A 6 -34.74 11.72 -8.04
N ASP A 7 -33.72 12.58 -7.95
CA ASP A 7 -32.49 12.44 -8.73
C ASP A 7 -31.70 11.27 -8.16
N VAL A 8 -32.06 10.07 -8.62
CA VAL A 8 -31.23 8.89 -8.50
C VAL A 8 -30.01 9.16 -9.38
N GLU A 9 -28.86 9.44 -8.77
CA GLU A 9 -27.58 9.35 -9.47
C GLU A 9 -27.53 7.97 -10.12
N ARG A 10 -27.66 7.94 -11.45
CA ARG A 10 -27.50 6.70 -12.19
C ARG A 10 -26.06 6.29 -11.98
N VAL A 11 -25.82 5.31 -11.11
CA VAL A 11 -24.58 4.53 -11.11
C VAL A 11 -24.37 4.13 -12.56
N GLU A 12 -23.35 4.67 -13.21
CA GLU A 12 -23.07 4.36 -14.61
C GLU A 12 -23.12 2.84 -14.77
N GLN A 13 -24.07 2.39 -15.58
CA GLN A 13 -24.45 0.99 -15.68
C GLN A 13 -23.26 0.22 -16.28
N GLY A 14 -22.43 -0.34 -15.40
CA GLY A 14 -21.15 -0.95 -15.77
C GLY A 14 -19.89 -0.26 -15.26
N ALA A 15 -19.92 0.61 -14.25
CA ALA A 15 -18.71 1.00 -13.52
C ALA A 15 -18.23 -0.14 -12.58
N LEU A 16 -16.92 -0.23 -12.31
CA LEU A 16 -16.40 -1.14 -11.27
C LEU A 16 -16.80 -0.67 -9.87
N PRO A 17 -16.90 -1.59 -8.88
CA PRO A 17 -17.14 -1.22 -7.49
C PRO A 17 -16.13 -0.16 -7.03
N THR A 18 -16.62 0.93 -6.46
CA THR A 18 -15.80 2.08 -6.04
C THR A 18 -14.71 1.67 -5.04
N MET A 19 -15.02 0.77 -4.10
CA MET A 19 -14.03 0.21 -3.18
C MET A 19 -12.91 -0.58 -3.88
N LEU A 20 -13.23 -1.31 -4.95
CA LEU A 20 -12.23 -2.03 -5.74
C LEU A 20 -11.30 -1.02 -6.44
N ALA A 21 -11.87 0.03 -7.02
CA ALA A 21 -11.09 1.10 -7.65
C ALA A 21 -10.19 1.83 -6.63
N GLN A 22 -10.71 2.13 -5.44
CA GLN A 22 -9.92 2.70 -4.33
C GLN A 22 -8.74 1.80 -3.96
N ALA A 23 -8.97 0.49 -3.79
CA ALA A 23 -7.93 -0.47 -3.44
C ALA A 23 -6.84 -0.56 -4.52
N VAL A 24 -7.23 -0.60 -5.80
CA VAL A 24 -6.27 -0.63 -6.91
C VAL A 24 -5.44 0.65 -6.98
N ILE A 25 -6.03 1.83 -6.75
CA ILE A 25 -5.31 3.10 -6.72
C ILE A 25 -4.33 3.13 -5.55
N ALA A 26 -4.80 2.78 -4.34
CA ALA A 26 -3.95 2.73 -3.16
C ALA A 26 -2.77 1.78 -3.39
N GLY A 27 -3.01 0.57 -3.90
CA GLY A 27 -1.97 -0.40 -4.18
C GLY A 27 -1.01 0.04 -5.27
N THR A 28 -1.48 0.74 -6.29
CA THR A 28 -0.60 1.31 -7.32
C THR A 28 0.31 2.38 -6.73
N ALA A 29 -0.24 3.31 -5.94
CA ALA A 29 0.53 4.37 -5.30
C ALA A 29 1.57 3.80 -4.33
N LEU A 30 1.19 2.79 -3.53
CA LEU A 30 2.11 2.10 -2.62
C LEU A 30 3.17 1.28 -3.35
N THR A 31 2.84 0.65 -4.48
CA THR A 31 3.82 -0.08 -5.31
C THR A 31 4.87 0.87 -5.88
N VAL A 32 4.44 2.04 -6.37
CA VAL A 32 5.38 3.08 -6.86
C VAL A 32 6.23 3.60 -5.71
N GLY A 33 5.63 3.86 -4.55
CA GLY A 33 6.36 4.27 -3.34
C GLY A 33 7.38 3.22 -2.88
N ALA A 34 7.02 1.93 -2.94
CA ALA A 34 7.90 0.82 -2.62
C ALA A 34 9.13 0.77 -3.54
N ILE A 35 8.95 0.98 -4.85
CA ILE A 35 10.06 1.04 -5.81
C ILE A 35 10.97 2.24 -5.50
N ALA A 36 10.38 3.42 -5.28
CA ALA A 36 11.12 4.65 -5.03
C ALA A 36 11.95 4.60 -3.73
N CYS A 37 11.43 3.95 -2.69
CA CYS A 37 12.07 3.89 -1.37
C CYS A 37 12.87 2.63 -1.12
N SER A 38 12.85 1.67 -2.05
CA SER A 38 13.56 0.38 -1.93
C SER A 38 15.04 0.57 -1.59
N GLY A 39 15.74 1.47 -2.29
CA GLY A 39 17.15 1.76 -2.02
C GLY A 39 17.41 2.36 -0.63
N PHE A 40 16.48 3.18 -0.13
CA PHE A 40 16.56 3.74 1.23
C PHE A 40 16.39 2.66 2.30
N TYR A 41 15.47 1.71 2.13
CA TYR A 41 15.33 0.61 3.09
C TYR A 41 16.50 -0.38 3.04
N LEU A 42 17.09 -0.57 1.85
CA LEU A 42 18.22 -1.46 1.67
C LEU A 42 19.50 -0.93 2.33
N SER A 43 19.71 0.39 2.28
CA SER A 43 20.85 1.01 2.96
C SER A 43 20.76 0.91 4.48
N MET A 44 19.55 0.89 5.05
CA MET A 44 19.34 0.71 6.50
C MET A 44 19.77 -0.67 7.01
N ILE A 45 19.74 -1.71 6.15
CA ILE A 45 20.23 -3.05 6.50
C ILE A 45 21.64 -3.32 5.99
N GLY A 46 22.40 -2.29 5.59
CA GLY A 46 23.79 -2.47 5.15
C GLY A 46 23.97 -3.07 3.76
N ASN A 47 22.97 -2.94 2.88
CA ASN A 47 23.04 -3.37 1.48
C ASN A 47 23.29 -4.87 1.28
N VAL A 48 22.70 -5.66 2.18
CA VAL A 48 22.89 -7.10 2.32
C VAL A 48 22.27 -7.92 1.17
N ALA A 49 21.39 -7.30 0.38
CA ALA A 49 20.79 -7.91 -0.80
C ALA A 49 20.99 -7.02 -2.04
N ALA A 50 20.83 -7.60 -3.23
CA ALA A 50 20.77 -6.83 -4.46
C ALA A 50 19.48 -5.99 -4.51
N LEU A 51 19.56 -4.80 -5.10
CA LEU A 51 18.45 -3.83 -5.14
C LEU A 51 17.19 -4.37 -5.84
N LEU A 52 17.36 -5.13 -6.94
CA LEU A 52 16.23 -5.68 -7.70
C LEU A 52 15.43 -6.72 -6.89
N PRO A 53 16.06 -7.80 -6.36
CA PRO A 53 15.38 -8.75 -5.47
C PRO A 53 14.77 -8.10 -4.22
N TRP A 54 15.46 -7.10 -3.66
CA TRP A 54 14.92 -6.36 -2.52
C TRP A 54 13.66 -5.57 -2.89
N ALA A 55 13.68 -4.83 -4.01
CA ALA A 55 12.54 -4.05 -4.46
C ALA A 55 11.29 -4.91 -4.66
N THR A 56 11.42 -6.13 -5.18
CA THR A 56 10.27 -7.03 -5.37
C THR A 56 9.68 -7.50 -4.04
N ILE A 57 10.50 -7.66 -2.98
CA ILE A 57 10.01 -7.96 -1.63
C ILE A 57 9.28 -6.76 -1.03
N VAL A 58 9.82 -5.55 -1.18
CA VAL A 58 9.14 -4.33 -0.69
C VAL A 58 7.79 -4.14 -1.39
N ILE A 59 7.73 -4.41 -2.71
CA ILE A 59 6.48 -4.40 -3.48
C ILE A 59 5.51 -5.45 -2.95
N LEU A 60 5.96 -6.68 -2.71
CA LEU A 60 5.11 -7.73 -2.13
C LEU A 60 4.48 -7.26 -0.81
N ILE A 61 5.27 -6.65 0.09
CA ILE A 61 4.79 -6.17 1.38
C ILE A 61 3.76 -5.03 1.22
N ALA A 62 3.99 -4.12 0.27
CA ALA A 62 3.06 -3.06 -0.06
C ALA A 62 1.74 -3.59 -0.65
N VAL A 63 1.81 -4.56 -1.56
CA VAL A 63 0.64 -5.21 -2.17
C VAL A 63 -0.14 -6.02 -1.12
N ALA A 64 0.56 -6.80 -0.29
CA ALA A 64 -0.03 -7.56 0.81
C ALA A 64 -0.78 -6.64 1.79
N PHE A 65 -0.18 -5.51 2.16
CA PHE A 65 -0.89 -4.50 2.96
C PHE A 65 -2.17 -4.08 2.26
N THR A 66 -2.09 -3.63 1.01
CA THR A 66 -3.22 -3.06 0.27
C THR A 66 -4.43 -3.98 0.25
N TYR A 67 -4.22 -5.26 -0.08
CA TYR A 67 -5.31 -6.22 -0.28
C TYR A 67 -5.78 -6.93 1.00
N ILE A 68 -4.99 -6.90 2.08
CA ILE A 68 -5.36 -7.51 3.37
C ILE A 68 -5.87 -6.44 4.33
N VAL A 69 -4.96 -5.58 4.80
CA VAL A 69 -5.24 -4.58 5.84
C VAL A 69 -5.83 -3.32 5.24
N GLY A 70 -5.25 -2.86 4.12
CA GLY A 70 -5.65 -1.65 3.43
C GLY A 70 -7.10 -1.70 2.95
N PHE A 71 -7.56 -2.85 2.47
CA PHE A 71 -8.96 -3.05 2.08
C PHE A 71 -9.92 -2.91 3.28
N ALA A 72 -9.58 -3.52 4.42
CA ALA A 72 -10.36 -3.36 5.65
C ALA A 72 -10.35 -1.90 6.13
N LEU A 73 -9.21 -1.21 6.03
CA LEU A 73 -9.08 0.20 6.39
C LEU A 73 -9.87 1.13 5.47
N LEU A 74 -9.97 0.83 4.17
CA LEU A 74 -10.84 1.57 3.25
C LEU A 74 -12.30 1.44 3.67
N TRP A 75 -12.71 0.24 4.11
CA TRP A 75 -14.05 0.03 4.67
C TRP A 75 -14.26 0.83 5.96
N CYS A 76 -13.28 0.84 6.86
CA CYS A 76 -13.32 1.65 8.07
C CYS A 76 -13.39 3.15 7.76
N ALA A 77 -12.61 3.62 6.78
CA ALA A 77 -12.63 5.01 6.34
C ALA A 77 -13.99 5.39 5.75
N GLU A 78 -14.62 4.50 5.00
CA GLU A 78 -15.97 4.73 4.45
C GLU A 78 -17.00 4.82 5.58
N ALA A 79 -16.97 3.89 6.54
CA ALA A 79 -17.84 3.92 7.72
C ALA A 79 -17.66 5.19 8.56
N LEU A 80 -16.42 5.65 8.76
CA LEU A 80 -16.12 6.89 9.49
C LEU A 80 -16.57 8.15 8.74
N THR A 81 -16.60 8.10 7.41
CA THR A 81 -16.91 9.26 6.56
C THR A 81 -18.37 9.35 6.12
N LEU A 82 -19.22 8.40 6.53
CA LEU A 82 -20.67 8.38 6.24
C LEU A 82 -21.38 9.70 6.61
N ARG A 83 -20.93 10.39 7.65
CA ARG A 83 -21.49 11.67 8.12
C ARG A 83 -20.51 12.84 8.02
N ALA A 84 -19.35 12.63 7.40
CA ALA A 84 -18.32 13.65 7.29
C ALA A 84 -18.60 14.59 6.11
N ASN A 85 -18.18 15.85 6.26
CA ASN A 85 -18.28 16.86 5.21
C ASN A 85 -17.41 16.48 4.00
N ASP A 86 -17.87 16.71 2.77
CA ASP A 86 -17.20 16.26 1.53
C ASP A 86 -15.75 16.78 1.40
N LYS A 87 -15.45 17.96 1.97
CA LYS A 87 -14.09 18.51 2.01
C LYS A 87 -13.15 17.76 2.96
N LEU A 88 -13.67 17.14 4.01
CA LEU A 88 -12.89 16.40 5.02
C LEU A 88 -12.71 14.93 4.66
N LYS A 89 -13.54 14.37 3.77
CA LYS A 89 -13.47 12.95 3.39
C LYS A 89 -12.08 12.53 2.90
N PRO A 90 -11.41 13.22 1.95
CA PRO A 90 -10.09 12.79 1.48
C PRO A 90 -9.02 12.84 2.58
N TRP A 91 -9.12 13.81 3.49
CA TRP A 91 -8.21 13.94 4.62
C TRP A 91 -8.38 12.81 5.63
N LEU A 92 -9.62 12.42 5.94
CA LEU A 92 -9.89 11.30 6.85
C LEU A 92 -9.38 9.98 6.28
N TYR A 93 -9.58 9.74 4.98
CA TYR A 93 -8.97 8.58 4.30
C TYR A 93 -7.44 8.63 4.40
N GLY A 94 -6.84 9.79 4.14
CA GLY A 94 -5.40 9.99 4.31
C GLY A 94 -4.92 9.65 5.73
N VAL A 95 -5.60 10.14 6.77
CA VAL A 95 -5.22 9.83 8.17
C VAL A 95 -5.34 8.34 8.49
N VAL A 96 -6.38 7.67 7.99
CA VAL A 96 -6.53 6.21 8.14
C VAL A 96 -5.37 5.46 7.47
N GLY A 97 -5.01 5.86 6.24
CA GLY A 97 -3.85 5.30 5.54
C GLY A 97 -2.52 5.59 6.24
N LEU A 98 -2.37 6.79 6.80
CA LEU A 98 -1.19 7.21 7.56
C LEU A 98 -0.93 6.30 8.75
N ILE A 99 -1.96 6.09 9.57
CA ILE A 99 -1.86 5.25 10.77
C ILE A 99 -1.68 3.78 10.35
N GLY A 100 -2.52 3.30 9.43
CA GLY A 100 -2.52 1.90 9.01
C GLY A 100 -1.20 1.45 8.39
N TYR A 101 -0.71 2.19 7.39
CA TYR A 101 0.52 1.83 6.71
C TYR A 101 1.76 2.14 7.56
N GLY A 102 1.71 3.17 8.40
CA GLY A 102 2.76 3.45 9.39
C GLY A 102 2.95 2.30 10.38
N VAL A 103 1.86 1.80 10.97
CA VAL A 103 1.88 0.62 11.86
C VAL A 103 2.38 -0.63 11.10
N TRP A 104 1.97 -0.80 9.85
CA TRP A 104 2.47 -1.88 9.00
C TRP A 104 3.98 -1.80 8.78
N GLY A 105 4.52 -0.62 8.51
CA GLY A 105 5.96 -0.38 8.41
C GLY A 105 6.69 -0.66 9.72
N MET A 106 6.12 -0.19 10.85
CA MET A 106 6.72 -0.37 12.17
C MET A 106 6.86 -1.84 12.56
N PHE A 107 5.86 -2.68 12.27
CA PHE A 107 5.86 -4.07 12.74
C PHE A 107 6.25 -5.08 11.66
N VAL A 108 5.65 -4.99 10.47
CA VAL A 108 5.83 -6.03 9.44
C VAL A 108 7.13 -5.81 8.68
N MET A 109 7.40 -4.56 8.27
CA MET A 109 8.62 -4.28 7.52
C MET A 109 9.87 -4.38 8.39
N SER A 110 9.82 -3.89 9.63
CA SER A 110 10.94 -4.04 10.57
C SER A 110 11.23 -5.52 10.88
N ALA A 111 10.20 -6.34 11.10
CA ALA A 111 10.35 -7.78 11.30
C ALA A 111 10.99 -8.44 10.07
N MET A 112 10.55 -8.06 8.87
CA MET A 112 11.13 -8.59 7.63
C MET A 112 12.61 -8.24 7.48
N MET A 113 12.97 -6.97 7.72
CA MET A 113 14.34 -6.49 7.67
C MET A 113 15.23 -7.22 8.67
N ASN A 114 14.75 -7.41 9.90
CA ASN A 114 15.48 -8.14 10.94
C ASN A 114 15.62 -9.62 10.61
N THR A 115 14.60 -10.26 10.04
CA THR A 115 14.67 -11.69 9.66
C THR A 115 15.71 -11.94 8.57
N LEU A 116 15.95 -10.98 7.69
CA LEU A 116 17.02 -11.06 6.68
C LEU A 116 18.40 -10.75 7.26
N ASN A 117 18.49 -9.80 8.21
CA ASN A 117 19.78 -9.34 8.72
C ASN A 117 20.38 -10.25 9.80
N GLN A 118 19.54 -10.84 10.66
CA GLN A 118 19.98 -11.67 11.79
C GLN A 118 20.76 -12.94 11.37
N PRO A 119 20.35 -13.71 10.34
CA PRO A 119 21.12 -14.87 9.87
C PRO A 119 22.50 -14.51 9.33
N LEU A 120 22.73 -13.24 8.99
CA LEU A 120 23.97 -12.75 8.39
C LEU A 120 24.88 -12.04 9.41
N ASN A 121 24.64 -12.25 10.71
CA ASN A 121 25.28 -11.52 11.81
C ASN A 121 25.17 -9.98 11.69
N GLY A 122 24.16 -9.52 10.96
CA GLY A 122 23.89 -8.10 10.78
C GLY A 122 23.27 -7.47 12.03
N VAL A 123 23.53 -6.18 12.22
CA VAL A 123 23.02 -5.42 13.36
C VAL A 123 21.49 -5.29 13.24
N VAL A 124 20.77 -5.60 14.32
CA VAL A 124 19.31 -5.39 14.40
C VAL A 124 19.00 -3.92 14.13
N LEU A 125 17.92 -3.66 13.41
CA LEU A 125 17.51 -2.31 13.01
C LEU A 125 17.42 -1.39 14.26
N SER A 126 18.10 -0.24 14.22
CA SER A 126 18.09 0.67 15.37
C SER A 126 16.71 1.30 15.59
N ASN A 127 16.40 1.75 16.80
CA ASN A 127 15.14 2.45 17.07
C ASN A 127 14.96 3.69 16.18
N GLY A 128 16.07 4.36 15.80
CA GLY A 128 16.06 5.49 14.88
C GLY A 128 15.68 5.08 13.46
N ASP A 129 16.19 3.94 12.98
CA ASP A 129 15.86 3.40 11.66
C ASP A 129 14.42 2.89 11.59
N VAL A 130 13.94 2.22 12.64
CA VAL A 130 12.53 1.80 12.78
C VAL A 130 11.60 3.03 12.74
N MET A 131 11.99 4.12 13.40
CA MET A 131 11.21 5.36 13.38
C MET A 131 11.20 6.01 12.00
N ALA A 132 12.34 6.10 11.33
CA ALA A 132 12.43 6.65 9.97
C ALA A 132 11.63 5.80 8.95
N LEU A 133 11.70 4.47 9.08
CA LEU A 133 10.89 3.52 8.32
C LEU A 133 9.39 3.78 8.53
N THR A 134 8.96 3.85 9.80
CA THR A 134 7.56 4.09 10.17
C THR A 134 7.04 5.38 9.58
N VAL A 135 7.80 6.48 9.68
CA VAL A 135 7.40 7.79 9.13
C VAL A 135 7.28 7.73 7.62
N ASN A 136 8.24 7.10 6.93
CA ASN A 136 8.19 6.97 5.48
C ASN A 136 6.93 6.20 5.03
N TYR A 137 6.68 5.04 5.64
CA TYR A 137 5.48 4.26 5.42
C TYR A 137 4.21 5.08 5.74
N ALA A 138 4.16 5.81 6.85
CA ALA A 138 3.01 6.65 7.20
C ALA A 138 2.72 7.71 6.12
N VAL A 139 3.74 8.36 5.56
CA VAL A 139 3.56 9.37 4.49
C VAL A 139 3.03 8.73 3.21
N PHE A 140 3.56 7.58 2.79
CA PHE A 140 3.03 6.89 1.61
C PHE A 140 1.61 6.36 1.82
N GLY A 141 1.28 5.89 3.03
CA GLY A 141 -0.06 5.47 3.39
C GLY A 141 -1.05 6.63 3.30
N PHE A 142 -0.65 7.80 3.79
CA PHE A 142 -1.44 9.03 3.70
C PHE A 142 -1.75 9.39 2.24
N ILE A 143 -0.71 9.45 1.39
CA ILE A 143 -0.86 9.82 -0.01
C ILE A 143 -1.71 8.79 -0.76
N ALA A 144 -1.45 7.50 -0.56
CA ALA A 144 -2.16 6.42 -1.26
C ALA A 144 -3.67 6.44 -0.97
N PHE A 145 -4.06 6.60 0.29
CA PHE A 145 -5.48 6.62 0.67
C PHE A 145 -6.18 7.92 0.28
N LEU A 146 -5.46 9.05 0.32
CA LEU A 146 -5.97 10.32 -0.19
C LEU A 146 -6.25 10.23 -1.70
N LEU A 147 -5.29 9.68 -2.47
CA LEU A 147 -5.45 9.47 -3.91
C LEU A 147 -6.56 8.47 -4.22
N ALA A 148 -6.68 7.40 -3.43
CA ALA A 148 -7.77 6.42 -3.56
C ALA A 148 -9.13 7.13 -3.47
N GLN A 149 -9.34 7.97 -2.47
CA GLN A 149 -10.60 8.70 -2.33
C GLN A 149 -10.81 9.75 -3.43
N ALA A 150 -9.76 10.46 -3.85
CA ALA A 150 -9.86 11.52 -4.84
C ALA A 150 -10.12 11.01 -6.28
N TYR A 151 -9.58 9.84 -6.63
CA TYR A 151 -9.58 9.35 -8.01
C TYR A 151 -10.44 8.10 -8.25
N ALA A 152 -10.96 7.45 -7.20
CA ALA A 152 -11.84 6.29 -7.34
C ALA A 152 -13.01 6.45 -8.33
N PRO A 153 -13.82 7.52 -8.29
CA PRO A 153 -14.94 7.66 -9.22
C PRO A 153 -14.48 7.80 -10.67
N LYS A 154 -13.27 8.34 -10.92
CA LYS A 154 -12.71 8.53 -12.28
C LYS A 154 -12.10 7.25 -12.87
N ILE A 155 -11.59 6.36 -12.02
CA ILE A 155 -10.99 5.08 -12.44
C ILE A 155 -12.04 3.98 -12.52
N ALA A 156 -13.10 4.03 -11.72
CA ALA A 156 -14.22 3.08 -11.76
C ALA A 156 -14.88 3.00 -13.15
N THR A 157 -14.85 4.08 -13.94
CA THR A 157 -15.35 4.13 -15.32
C THR A 157 -14.37 3.54 -16.34
N LYS A 158 -13.08 3.41 -15.99
CA LYS A 158 -12.00 2.86 -16.83
C LYS A 158 -11.68 1.42 -16.45
N LYS A 159 -12.60 0.51 -16.78
CA LYS A 159 -12.50 -0.93 -16.45
C LYS A 159 -11.16 -1.57 -16.84
N GLY A 160 -10.75 -1.40 -18.09
CA GLY A 160 -9.52 -2.01 -18.61
C GLY A 160 -8.26 -1.54 -17.86
N LEU A 161 -8.19 -0.26 -17.50
CA LEU A 161 -7.07 0.30 -16.75
C LEU A 161 -7.05 -0.21 -15.31
N THR A 162 -8.21 -0.28 -14.64
CA THR A 162 -8.31 -0.78 -13.26
C THR A 162 -7.91 -2.25 -13.18
N ILE A 163 -8.42 -3.09 -14.08
CA ILE A 163 -8.09 -4.52 -14.13
C ILE A 163 -6.62 -4.69 -14.51
N GLY A 164 -6.12 -3.94 -15.49
CA GLY A 164 -4.70 -3.98 -15.88
C GLY A 164 -3.77 -3.65 -14.72
N LEU A 165 -4.04 -2.59 -13.96
CA LEU A 165 -3.26 -2.22 -12.78
C LEU A 165 -3.32 -3.28 -11.68
N MET A 166 -4.48 -3.89 -11.46
CA MET A 166 -4.62 -4.99 -10.50
C MET A 166 -3.81 -6.22 -10.91
N VAL A 167 -3.88 -6.62 -12.18
CA VAL A 167 -3.11 -7.76 -12.70
C VAL A 167 -1.61 -7.51 -12.54
N VAL A 168 -1.14 -6.30 -12.87
CA VAL A 168 0.28 -5.93 -12.68
C VAL A 168 0.69 -6.07 -11.21
N GLN A 169 -0.12 -5.59 -10.27
CA GLN A 169 0.18 -5.71 -8.84
C GLN A 169 0.25 -7.19 -8.39
N ILE A 170 -0.67 -8.02 -8.85
CA ILE A 170 -0.69 -9.45 -8.52
C ILE A 170 0.55 -10.15 -9.09
N VAL A 171 0.90 -9.88 -10.36
CA VAL A 171 2.10 -10.44 -10.99
C VAL A 171 3.36 -10.04 -10.24
N LEU A 172 3.49 -8.76 -9.87
CA LEU A 172 4.62 -8.27 -9.08
C LEU A 172 4.69 -8.92 -7.69
N ALA A 173 3.55 -9.13 -7.03
CA ALA A 173 3.50 -9.85 -5.76
C ALA A 173 3.93 -11.31 -5.89
N ILE A 174 3.49 -12.01 -6.94
CA ILE A 174 3.91 -13.39 -7.21
C ILE A 174 5.43 -13.45 -7.40
N ILE A 175 6.01 -12.53 -8.18
CA ILE A 175 7.46 -12.43 -8.35
C ILE A 175 8.14 -12.17 -7.00
N GLY A 176 7.60 -11.27 -6.18
CA GLY A 176 8.11 -11.01 -4.84
C GLY A 176 8.10 -12.24 -3.94
N ILE A 177 7.05 -13.08 -3.99
CA ILE A 177 6.98 -14.33 -3.22
C ILE A 177 8.05 -15.31 -3.69
N ILE A 178 8.22 -15.49 -5.00
CA ILE A 178 9.23 -16.38 -5.56
C ILE A 178 10.62 -15.95 -5.10
N VAL A 179 10.94 -14.66 -5.24
CA VAL A 179 12.23 -14.10 -4.81
C VAL A 179 12.43 -14.28 -3.30
N LEU A 180 11.38 -14.06 -2.50
CA LEU A 180 11.47 -14.22 -1.06
C LEU A 180 11.81 -15.66 -0.66
N VAL A 181 11.16 -16.64 -1.27
CA VAL A 181 11.45 -18.07 -1.04
C VAL A 181 12.88 -18.39 -1.46
N MET A 182 13.34 -17.88 -2.61
CA MET A 182 14.72 -18.07 -3.06
C MET A 182 15.74 -17.47 -2.07
N MET A 183 15.48 -16.28 -1.54
CA MET A 183 16.35 -15.62 -0.56
C MET A 183 16.40 -16.39 0.77
N PHE A 184 15.27 -16.83 1.30
CA PHE A 184 15.26 -17.62 2.54
C PHE A 184 15.91 -18.99 2.38
N SER A 185 15.70 -19.67 1.25
CA SER A 185 16.39 -20.92 0.96
C SER A 185 17.92 -20.76 0.88
N ALA A 186 18.40 -19.61 0.42
CA ALA A 186 19.83 -19.31 0.40
C ALA A 186 20.39 -19.01 1.81
N LEU A 187 19.56 -18.50 2.73
CA LEU A 187 19.94 -18.18 4.11
C LEU A 187 19.88 -19.40 5.06
N SER A 188 19.19 -20.48 4.67
CA SER A 188 19.08 -21.70 5.48
C SER A 188 20.28 -22.66 5.36
N HIS A 189 21.33 -22.26 4.63
CA HIS A 189 22.57 -23.01 4.42
C HIS A 189 23.76 -22.26 5.03
#